data_AF-A0A434BLC5-F1
#
_entry.id   AF-A0A434BLC5-F1
#
_cell.length_a   1.000
_cell.length_b   1.000
_cell.length_c   1.000
_cell.angle_alpha   90.00
_cell.angle_beta   90.00
_cell.angle_gamma   90.00
#
_symmetry.space_group_name_H-M   'P 1'
#
loop_
_entity.id
_entity.type
_entity.pdbx_description
1 polymer ?
#
loop_
_entity_poly.entity_id
_entity_poly.type
_entity_poly.pdbx_seq_one_letter_code
_entity_poly.pdbx_strand_id
1 'polypeptide(L)'
;REPSGNPFNSIVQLEHENGIPRNPFINAGAIVISDILLAGHQPREAIGEILRFIQFLADDETIIIAREVAASERATGYRNFALANYMKSFGNLHHAPELALGVYFHHCAIAMSCRQLMAMAQWWK
;
A
#
# COMPACT_ATOMS: atom_id res chain seq x y z
N ARG A 1 -5.56 18.56 -3.54
CA ARG A 1 -4.93 17.39 -4.20
C ARG A 1 -4.28 17.91 -5.48
N GLU A 2 -2.98 17.75 -5.62
CA GLU A 2 -2.27 18.18 -6.83
C GLU A 2 -1.84 16.96 -7.66
N PRO A 3 -2.05 16.96 -8.98
CA PRO A 3 -1.55 15.91 -9.85
C PRO A 3 -0.02 15.95 -9.87
N SER A 4 0.64 14.78 -9.76
CA SER A 4 2.09 14.71 -9.94
C SER A 4 2.41 14.76 -11.43
N GLY A 5 3.07 15.83 -11.88
CA GLY A 5 3.61 15.93 -13.25
C GLY A 5 4.83 15.04 -13.51
N ASN A 6 5.36 14.41 -12.47
CA ASN A 6 6.49 13.48 -12.53
C ASN A 6 6.01 12.02 -12.49
N PRO A 7 6.82 11.05 -12.95
CA PRO A 7 6.51 9.63 -12.83
C PRO A 7 6.12 9.25 -11.40
N PHE A 8 5.13 8.38 -11.24
CA PHE A 8 4.51 7.96 -9.96
C PHE A 8 5.49 7.42 -8.88
N ASN A 9 6.79 7.38 -9.14
CA ASN A 9 7.80 6.96 -8.16
C ASN A 9 9.14 7.69 -8.36
N SER A 10 9.06 9.01 -8.53
CA SER A 10 10.22 9.90 -8.53
C SER A 10 10.80 10.03 -7.11
N ILE A 11 12.00 9.50 -6.88
CA ILE A 11 12.76 9.74 -5.63
C ILE A 11 13.16 11.20 -5.53
N VAL A 12 13.49 11.85 -6.66
CA VAL A 12 13.85 13.28 -6.71
C VAL A 12 12.74 14.13 -6.13
N GLN A 13 11.48 13.83 -6.46
CA GLN A 13 10.36 14.58 -5.89
C GLN A 13 10.24 14.35 -4.38
N LEU A 14 10.41 13.10 -3.94
CA LEU A 14 10.35 12.73 -2.54
C LEU A 14 11.45 13.43 -1.71
N GLU A 15 12.63 13.66 -2.31
CA GLU A 15 13.72 14.45 -1.73
C GLU A 15 13.31 15.91 -1.49
N HIS A 16 12.75 16.56 -2.51
CA HIS A 16 12.29 17.96 -2.42
C HIS A 16 11.19 18.15 -1.37
N GLU A 17 10.42 17.09 -1.11
CA GLU A 17 9.32 17.06 -0.15
C GLU A 17 9.72 16.47 1.21
N ASN A 18 11.02 16.32 1.47
CA ASN A 18 11.58 15.80 2.73
C ASN A 18 10.95 14.45 3.14
N GLY A 19 10.84 13.51 2.20
CA GLY A 19 10.29 12.18 2.46
C GLY A 19 8.76 12.11 2.50
N ILE A 20 8.05 13.22 2.31
CA ILE A 20 6.58 13.25 2.32
C ILE A 20 6.04 13.00 0.91
N PRO A 21 5.21 11.98 0.67
CA PRO A 21 4.62 11.73 -0.63
C PRO A 21 3.43 12.69 -0.89
N ARG A 22 3.35 13.22 -2.11
CA ARG A 22 2.28 14.15 -2.52
C ARG A 22 0.84 13.68 -2.31
N ASN A 23 0.60 12.39 -2.46
CA ASN A 23 -0.74 11.81 -2.41
C ASN A 23 -0.68 10.31 -2.12
N PRO A 24 -1.76 9.69 -1.60
CA PRO A 24 -1.78 8.28 -1.24
C PRO A 24 -1.88 7.32 -2.43
N PHE A 25 -2.05 7.81 -3.66
CA PHE A 25 -2.25 6.99 -4.87
C PHE A 25 -0.95 6.69 -5.63
N ILE A 26 0.17 7.26 -5.21
CA ILE A 26 1.51 6.86 -5.66
C ILE A 26 2.11 5.84 -4.69
N ASN A 27 3.06 5.01 -5.14
CA ASN A 27 3.64 3.95 -4.31
C ASN A 27 4.15 4.45 -2.96
N ALA A 28 4.89 5.56 -2.93
CA ALA A 28 5.40 6.15 -1.70
C ALA A 28 4.26 6.50 -0.72
N GLY A 29 3.16 7.07 -1.22
CA GLY A 29 1.97 7.37 -0.43
C GLY A 29 1.28 6.11 0.10
N ALA A 30 1.08 5.11 -0.75
CA ALA A 30 0.46 3.85 -0.35
C ALA A 30 1.30 3.06 0.68
N ILE A 31 2.64 3.16 0.62
CA ILE A 31 3.53 2.59 1.63
C ILE A 31 3.36 3.31 2.98
N VAL A 32 3.25 4.65 2.99
CA VAL A 32 2.98 5.41 4.22
C VAL A 32 1.61 5.05 4.80
N ILE A 33 0.57 4.90 3.97
CA ILE A 33 -0.73 4.41 4.43
C ILE A 33 -0.61 3.00 5.05
N SER A 34 0.19 2.12 4.45
CA SER A 34 0.43 0.77 4.97
C SER A 34 1.13 0.80 6.33
N ASP A 35 2.07 1.73 6.55
CA ASP A 35 2.71 1.96 7.85
C ASP A 35 1.75 2.52 8.90
N ILE A 36 0.84 3.41 8.51
CA ILE A 36 -0.21 3.95 9.38
C ILE A 36 -1.19 2.84 9.79
N LEU A 37 -1.65 2.01 8.85
CA LEU A 37 -2.55 0.88 9.13
C LEU A 37 -1.89 -0.18 10.01
N LEU A 38 -0.57 -0.30 9.95
CA LEU A 38 0.20 -1.17 10.83
C LEU A 38 0.27 -0.63 12.28
N ALA A 39 0.03 0.66 12.51
CA ALA A 39 0.14 1.24 13.84
C ALA A 39 -0.80 0.56 14.84
N GLY A 40 -0.23 0.07 15.95
CA GLY A 40 -0.97 -0.63 17.00
C GLY A 40 -1.29 -2.11 16.69
N HIS A 41 -0.83 -2.64 15.55
CA HIS A 41 -1.17 -3.99 15.09
C HIS A 41 0.08 -4.80 14.72
N GLN A 42 -0.04 -6.12 14.78
CA GLN A 42 0.88 -7.01 14.08
C GLN A 42 0.56 -7.00 12.57
N PRO A 43 1.55 -7.22 11.68
CA PRO A 43 1.31 -7.19 10.23
C PRO A 43 0.13 -8.06 9.76
N ARG A 44 -0.02 -9.25 10.36
CA ARG A 44 -1.13 -10.17 10.02
C ARG A 44 -2.50 -9.60 10.36
N GLU A 45 -2.61 -8.81 11.43
CA GLU A 45 -3.86 -8.19 11.86
C GLU A 45 -4.25 -7.06 10.89
N ALA A 46 -3.31 -6.16 10.60
CA ALA A 46 -3.51 -5.07 9.63
C ALA A 46 -3.89 -5.60 8.23
N ILE A 47 -3.20 -6.65 7.75
CA ILE A 47 -3.54 -7.31 6.48
C ILE A 47 -4.95 -7.90 6.52
N GLY A 48 -5.33 -8.53 7.63
CA GLY A 48 -6.66 -9.09 7.82
C GLY A 48 -7.76 -8.03 7.84
N GLU A 49 -7.50 -6.87 8.45
CA GLU A 49 -8.44 -5.74 8.46
C GLU A 49 -8.66 -5.15 7.07
N ILE A 50 -7.59 -4.95 6.30
CA ILE A 50 -7.67 -4.47 4.91
C ILE A 50 -8.51 -5.45 4.08
N LEU A 51 -8.23 -6.75 4.18
CA LEU A 51 -8.97 -7.76 3.44
C LEU A 51 -10.46 -7.78 3.81
N ARG A 52 -10.77 -7.78 5.12
CA ARG A 52 -12.16 -7.75 5.61
C ARG A 52 -12.89 -6.49 5.15
N PHE A 53 -12.23 -5.34 5.15
CA PHE A 53 -12.82 -4.10 4.66
C PHE A 53 -13.14 -4.17 3.17
N ILE A 54 -12.26 -4.75 2.36
CA ILE A 54 -12.49 -4.93 0.92
C ILE A 54 -13.61 -5.94 0.66
N GLN A 55 -13.63 -7.07 1.38
CA GLN A 55 -14.72 -8.06 1.32
C GLN A 55 -16.06 -7.44 1.68
N PHE A 56 -16.10 -6.60 2.73
CA PHE A 56 -17.29 -5.86 3.14
C PHE A 56 -17.77 -4.90 2.05
N LEU A 57 -16.87 -4.12 1.43
CA LEU A 57 -17.25 -3.20 0.36
C LEU A 57 -17.77 -3.92 -0.89
N ALA A 58 -17.22 -5.10 -1.20
CA ALA A 58 -17.63 -5.90 -2.34
C ALA A 58 -18.84 -6.81 -2.06
N ASP A 59 -19.23 -6.95 -0.78
CA ASP A 59 -20.19 -7.96 -0.30
C ASP A 59 -19.82 -9.39 -0.75
N ASP A 60 -18.52 -9.72 -0.67
CA ASP A 60 -17.99 -10.98 -1.20
C ASP A 60 -16.76 -11.47 -0.43
N GLU A 61 -16.93 -12.53 0.37
CA GLU A 61 -15.85 -13.15 1.17
C GLU A 61 -14.89 -14.02 0.34
N THR A 62 -15.17 -14.27 -0.95
CA THR A 62 -14.29 -15.07 -1.83
C THR A 62 -13.05 -14.30 -2.30
N ILE A 63 -13.00 -12.98 -2.07
CA ILE A 63 -11.82 -12.15 -2.31
C ILE A 63 -10.70 -12.61 -1.37
N ILE A 64 -9.53 -12.90 -1.93
CA ILE A 64 -8.37 -13.42 -1.21
C ILE A 64 -7.10 -12.66 -1.57
N ILE A 65 -6.06 -12.83 -0.75
CA ILE A 65 -4.71 -12.41 -1.09
C ILE A 65 -4.01 -13.55 -1.83
N ALA A 66 -3.54 -13.29 -3.05
CA ALA A 66 -2.72 -14.20 -3.81
C ALA A 66 -1.30 -14.23 -3.23
N ARG A 67 -1.00 -15.22 -2.39
CA ARG A 67 0.26 -15.30 -1.63
C ARG A 67 1.49 -15.38 -2.53
N GLU A 68 1.36 -16.04 -3.67
CA GLU A 68 2.41 -16.18 -4.68
C GLU A 68 2.76 -14.83 -5.30
N VAL A 69 1.74 -13.98 -5.53
CA VAL A 69 1.92 -12.61 -6.05
C VAL A 69 2.61 -11.76 -4.99
N ALA A 70 2.14 -11.76 -3.74
CA ALA A 70 2.78 -11.02 -2.65
C ALA A 70 4.25 -11.42 -2.45
N ALA A 71 4.55 -12.73 -2.53
CA ALA A 71 5.91 -13.24 -2.44
C ALA A 71 6.79 -12.78 -3.62
N SER A 72 6.25 -12.82 -4.84
CA SER A 72 6.93 -12.36 -6.06
C SER A 72 7.22 -10.85 -6.01
N GLU A 73 6.25 -10.05 -5.60
CA GLU A 73 6.42 -8.60 -5.42
C GLU A 73 7.46 -8.29 -4.36
N ARG A 74 7.47 -9.00 -3.24
CA ARG A 74 8.51 -8.84 -2.21
C ARG A 74 9.90 -9.18 -2.74
N ALA A 75 10.02 -10.27 -3.50
CA ALA A 75 11.30 -10.72 -4.06
C ALA A 75 11.89 -9.74 -5.10
N THR A 76 11.04 -8.97 -5.78
CA THR A 76 11.44 -8.05 -6.86
C THR A 76 11.19 -6.57 -6.54
N GLY A 77 10.73 -6.26 -5.34
CA GLY A 77 10.26 -4.94 -4.90
C GLY A 77 11.35 -3.93 -4.59
N TYR A 78 12.55 -4.04 -5.17
CA TYR A 78 13.73 -3.23 -4.87
C TYR A 78 13.46 -1.73 -4.80
N ARG A 79 12.64 -1.23 -5.73
CA ARG A 79 12.26 0.18 -5.77
C ARG A 79 11.38 0.60 -4.59
N ASN A 80 10.43 -0.25 -4.19
CA ASN A 80 9.59 0.03 -3.03
C ASN A 80 10.41 -0.04 -1.73
N PHE A 81 11.41 -0.94 -1.66
CA PHE A 81 12.42 -0.92 -0.61
C PHE A 81 13.23 0.38 -0.57
N ALA A 82 13.67 0.89 -1.72
CA ALA A 82 14.37 2.17 -1.80
C ALA A 82 13.48 3.32 -1.30
N LEU A 83 12.23 3.40 -1.77
CA LEU A 83 11.26 4.42 -1.31
C LEU A 83 11.01 4.33 0.19
N ALA A 84 10.76 3.13 0.73
CA ALA A 84 10.47 2.95 2.15
C ALA A 84 11.66 3.35 3.04
N ASN A 85 12.89 2.95 2.68
CA ASN A 85 14.09 3.35 3.41
C ASN A 85 14.33 4.86 3.32
N TYR A 86 14.07 5.45 2.15
CA TYR A 86 14.22 6.90 1.96
C TYR A 86 13.21 7.69 2.81
N MET A 87 11.94 7.27 2.84
CA MET A 87 10.95 7.89 3.74
C MET A 87 11.31 7.67 5.21
N LYS A 88 11.86 6.50 5.55
CA LYS A 88 12.35 6.21 6.91
C LYS A 88 13.48 7.15 7.33
N SER A 89 14.41 7.48 6.45
CA SER A 89 15.51 8.40 6.78
C SER A 89 15.05 9.83 7.04
N PHE A 90 13.89 10.23 6.52
CA PHE A 90 13.24 11.51 6.82
C PHE A 90 12.24 11.44 7.99
N GLY A 91 12.08 10.28 8.63
CA GLY A 91 11.15 10.10 9.75
C GLY A 91 9.68 9.96 9.34
N ASN A 92 9.36 9.82 8.05
CA ASN A 92 7.99 9.70 7.55
C ASN A 92 7.47 8.24 7.55
N LEU A 93 8.26 7.29 8.02
CA LEU A 93 7.88 5.90 8.24
C LEU A 93 8.21 5.50 9.69
N HIS A 94 7.23 5.04 10.46
CA HIS A 94 7.40 4.80 11.89
C HIS A 94 7.83 3.37 12.20
N HIS A 95 7.39 2.37 11.44
CA HIS A 95 7.84 0.99 11.59
C HIS A 95 9.09 0.69 10.76
N ALA A 96 9.60 -0.54 10.86
CA ALA A 96 10.66 -1.02 9.98
C ALA A 96 10.15 -1.12 8.53
N PRO A 97 10.92 -0.68 7.52
CA PRO A 97 10.53 -0.75 6.11
C PRO A 97 9.96 -2.10 5.69
N GLU A 98 10.54 -3.20 6.16
CA GLU A 98 10.12 -4.57 5.84
C GLU A 98 8.70 -4.88 6.34
N LEU A 99 8.29 -4.30 7.47
CA LEU A 99 6.95 -4.52 8.03
C LEU A 99 5.89 -3.74 7.25
N ALA A 100 6.14 -2.45 7.00
CA ALA A 100 5.25 -1.61 6.19
C ALA A 100 5.11 -2.17 4.76
N LEU A 101 6.23 -2.58 4.16
CA LEU A 101 6.23 -3.23 2.84
C LEU A 101 5.56 -4.60 2.86
N GLY A 102 5.67 -5.34 3.96
CA GLY A 102 4.92 -6.57 4.17
C GLY A 102 3.42 -6.35 4.02
N VAL A 103 2.87 -5.33 4.69
CA VAL A 103 1.45 -4.96 4.56
C VAL A 103 1.13 -4.49 3.14
N TYR A 104 1.96 -3.62 2.57
CA TYR A 104 1.80 -3.07 1.22
C TYR A 104 1.72 -4.16 0.14
N PHE A 105 2.65 -5.11 0.10
CA PHE A 105 2.66 -6.18 -0.91
C PHE A 105 1.47 -7.13 -0.78
N HIS A 106 1.01 -7.40 0.44
CA HIS A 106 -0.20 -8.21 0.63
C HIS A 106 -1.46 -7.47 0.17
N HIS A 107 -1.51 -6.15 0.35
CA HIS A 107 -2.60 -5.31 -0.16
C HIS A 107 -2.60 -5.28 -1.69
N CYS A 108 -1.45 -5.09 -2.34
CA CYS A 108 -1.33 -5.12 -3.81
C CYS A 108 -1.68 -6.50 -4.41
N ALA A 109 -1.50 -7.58 -3.66
CA ALA A 109 -1.80 -8.94 -4.09
C ALA A 109 -3.25 -9.39 -3.84
N ILE A 110 -4.17 -8.48 -3.50
CA ILE A 110 -5.59 -8.83 -3.37
C ILE A 110 -6.15 -9.16 -4.75
N ALA A 111 -6.62 -10.39 -4.91
CA ALA A 111 -7.15 -10.91 -6.15
C ALA A 111 -8.67 -10.75 -6.18
N MET A 112 -9.17 -10.07 -7.21
CA MET A 112 -10.59 -9.85 -7.43
C MET A 112 -10.94 -9.69 -8.90
N SER A 113 -12.21 -9.94 -9.23
CA SER A 113 -12.78 -9.74 -10.56
C SER A 113 -13.25 -8.30 -10.77
N CYS A 114 -13.43 -7.90 -12.04
CA CYS A 114 -14.01 -6.60 -12.37
C CYS A 114 -15.42 -6.41 -11.76
N ARG A 115 -16.18 -7.49 -11.55
CA ARG A 115 -17.52 -7.44 -10.93
C ARG A 115 -17.42 -7.06 -9.46
N GLN A 116 -16.50 -7.68 -8.72
CA GLN A 116 -16.22 -7.37 -7.32
C GLN A 116 -15.72 -5.93 -7.17
N LEU A 117 -14.80 -5.49 -8.04
CA LEU A 117 -14.32 -4.10 -8.05
C LEU A 117 -15.45 -3.09 -8.31
N MET A 118 -16.34 -3.37 -9.26
CA MET A 118 -17.49 -2.52 -9.54
C MET A 118 -18.42 -2.45 -8.32
N ALA A 119 -18.69 -3.56 -7.65
CA ALA A 119 -19.53 -3.60 -6.46
C ALA A 119 -19.01 -2.66 -5.37
N MET A 120 -17.69 -2.57 -5.17
CA MET A 120 -17.09 -1.61 -4.23
C MET A 120 -17.31 -0.14 -4.63
N ALA A 121 -17.31 0.17 -5.92
CA ALA A 121 -17.46 1.54 -6.40
C ALA A 121 -18.83 2.16 -6.06
N GLN A 122 -19.84 1.35 -5.73
CA GLN A 122 -21.16 1.85 -5.34
C GLN A 122 -21.15 2.62 -4.01
N TRP A 123 -20.15 2.36 -3.16
CA TRP A 123 -19.93 3.05 -1.89
C TRP A 123 -19.33 4.45 -2.04
N TRP A 124 -18.96 4.84 -3.27
CA TRP A 124 -18.29 6.10 -3.58
C TRP A 124 -19.24 7.16 -4.14
N LYS A 125 -20.54 7.05 -3.84
CA LYS A 125 -21.54 8.10 -4.08
C LYS A 125 -21.58 9.09 -2.92
#